data_AF-A0A674GD00-F1
#
_entry.id   AF-A0A674GD00-F1
#
_cell.length_a   1.000
_cell.length_b   1.000
_cell.length_c   1.000
_cell.angle_alpha   90.00
_cell.angle_beta   90.00
_cell.angle_gamma   90.00
#
_symmetry.space_group_name_H-M   'P 1'
#
loop_
_entity.id
_entity.type
_entity.pdbx_description
1 polymer ?
#
loop_
_entity_poly.entity_id
_entity_poly.type
_entity_poly.pdbx_seq_one_letter_code
_entity_poly.pdbx_strand_id
1 'polypeptide(L)'
;MARAALAVARAAERAAGPGPGPGLGLGPGRARLVLLPPAGEPAERGGRAGGGSAPVEPGRVAPERGRPAEWREAVAAAAGALQAGGLVAVPTDTVYGVACLAQDSAAVRSIYSLKGRNGSKPLAICLGDVERLYRYCHVNVPDQLLRDLLPGPVTLVLERSEELNKDLNPFTSLVGVRIPDHPFMRDLARACSGPLALTSANISSQGSTLTVLEFQDLWPQLSLVVDGGPIGDIQSPECRLGSTVVDLSVSGKFSIIRPG
;
A
#
# COMPACT_ATOMS: atom_id res chain seq x y z
N MET A 1 -19.92 -19.62 8.07
CA MET A 1 -18.80 -18.70 7.79
C MET A 1 -19.17 -17.21 7.92
N ALA A 2 -20.37 -16.74 7.52
CA ALA A 2 -20.80 -15.34 7.69
C ALA A 2 -21.20 -14.90 9.13
N ARG A 3 -21.04 -15.76 10.15
CA ARG A 3 -21.46 -15.46 11.55
C ARG A 3 -20.30 -15.10 12.50
N ALA A 4 -19.04 -15.33 12.11
CA ALA A 4 -17.89 -15.02 12.94
C ALA A 4 -17.48 -13.53 12.85
N ALA A 5 -17.58 -12.91 11.67
CA ALA A 5 -17.25 -11.50 11.46
C ALA A 5 -18.23 -10.55 12.18
N LEU A 6 -19.52 -10.90 12.26
CA LEU A 6 -20.54 -10.08 12.92
C LEU A 6 -20.43 -10.11 14.47
N ALA A 7 -19.82 -11.17 15.03
CA ALA A 7 -19.63 -11.32 16.47
C ALA A 7 -18.49 -10.43 17.00
N VAL A 8 -17.44 -10.23 16.20
CA VAL A 8 -16.31 -9.35 16.53
C VAL A 8 -16.72 -7.87 16.50
N ALA A 9 -17.53 -7.47 15.51
CA ALA A 9 -18.07 -6.11 15.44
C ALA A 9 -18.98 -5.76 16.64
N ARG A 10 -19.83 -6.70 17.08
CA ARG A 10 -20.75 -6.50 18.22
C ARG A 10 -20.06 -6.54 19.59
N ALA A 11 -18.86 -7.11 19.69
CA ALA A 11 -18.05 -7.08 20.90
C ALA A 11 -17.36 -5.71 21.07
N ALA A 12 -16.98 -5.06 19.97
CA ALA A 12 -16.38 -3.73 19.97
C ALA A 12 -17.39 -2.63 20.39
N GLU A 13 -18.68 -2.78 20.05
CA GLU A 13 -19.72 -1.80 20.40
C GLU A 13 -20.16 -1.85 21.87
N ARG A 14 -20.06 -3.01 22.54
CA ARG A 14 -20.48 -3.15 23.95
C ARG A 14 -19.47 -2.63 24.97
N ALA A 15 -18.25 -2.32 24.53
CA ALA A 15 -17.17 -1.78 25.37
C ALA A 15 -17.13 -0.23 25.39
N ALA A 16 -18.02 0.45 24.67
CA ALA A 16 -18.15 1.91 24.67
C ALA A 16 -19.40 2.33 25.46
N GLY A 17 -19.20 2.86 26.66
CA GLY A 17 -20.28 3.49 27.44
C GLY A 17 -20.81 4.77 26.78
N PRO A 18 -21.95 5.33 27.24
CA PRO A 18 -22.64 6.40 26.53
C PRO A 18 -22.08 7.81 26.82
N GLY A 19 -21.88 8.59 25.74
CA GLY A 19 -21.88 10.07 25.69
C GLY A 19 -20.65 10.82 26.21
N PRO A 20 -20.39 12.09 25.79
CA PRO A 20 -21.38 13.09 25.34
C PRO A 20 -21.13 13.67 23.93
N GLY A 21 -22.04 14.58 23.52
CA GLY A 21 -22.19 15.17 22.18
C GLY A 21 -21.10 16.12 21.66
N PRO A 22 -21.39 16.92 20.62
CA PRO A 22 -20.41 17.36 19.64
C PRO A 22 -19.52 18.48 20.19
N GLY A 23 -18.24 18.15 20.39
CA GLY A 23 -17.18 19.09 20.69
C GLY A 23 -15.98 18.78 19.81
N LEU A 24 -15.61 19.72 18.94
CA LEU A 24 -14.35 19.74 18.21
C LEU A 24 -13.20 19.70 19.23
N GLY A 25 -12.56 18.54 19.36
CA GLY A 25 -11.40 18.33 20.23
C GLY A 25 -10.62 17.11 19.77
N LEU A 26 -9.47 17.35 19.14
CA LEU A 26 -8.47 16.33 18.83
C LEU A 26 -7.82 15.84 20.14
N GLY A 27 -8.47 14.91 20.83
CA GLY A 27 -7.85 14.05 21.83
C GLY A 27 -7.04 12.92 21.19
N PRO A 28 -6.25 12.13 21.96
CA PRO A 28 -5.40 11.07 21.42
C PRO A 28 -6.28 9.98 20.82
N GLY A 29 -6.53 10.10 19.52
CA GLY A 29 -7.53 9.34 18.79
C GLY A 29 -7.03 7.94 18.50
N ARG A 30 -7.82 6.94 18.90
CA ARG A 30 -7.66 5.57 18.39
C ARG A 30 -7.78 5.61 16.86
N ALA A 31 -6.93 4.88 16.14
CA ALA A 31 -7.06 4.72 14.69
C ALA A 31 -8.50 4.35 14.32
N ARG A 32 -9.03 4.97 13.27
CA ARG A 32 -10.30 4.54 12.68
C ARG A 32 -10.06 3.22 11.93
N LEU A 33 -10.89 2.21 12.18
CA LEU A 33 -10.90 0.97 11.42
C LEU A 33 -11.89 1.08 10.25
N VAL A 34 -11.46 0.73 9.05
CA VAL A 34 -12.29 0.69 7.84
C VAL A 34 -12.22 -0.72 7.25
N LEU A 35 -13.37 -1.37 7.11
CA LEU A 35 -13.47 -2.68 6.48
C LEU A 35 -13.56 -2.51 4.96
N LEU A 36 -12.74 -3.22 4.20
CA LEU A 36 -12.89 -3.28 2.75
C LEU A 36 -14.04 -4.21 2.37
N PRO A 37 -14.97 -3.76 1.51
CA PRO A 37 -15.87 -4.70 0.86
C PRO A 37 -15.07 -5.61 -0.09
N PRO A 38 -15.61 -6.78 -0.48
CA PRO A 38 -15.00 -7.59 -1.53
C PRO A 38 -14.78 -6.72 -2.78
N ALA A 39 -13.65 -6.96 -3.45
CA ALA A 39 -13.18 -6.18 -4.60
C ALA A 39 -14.22 -6.01 -5.73
N GLY A 40 -15.22 -6.88 -5.80
CA GLY A 40 -16.09 -7.05 -6.97
C GLY A 40 -15.36 -7.86 -8.04
N GLU A 41 -16.10 -8.61 -8.84
CA GLU A 41 -15.52 -9.36 -9.95
C GLU A 41 -15.00 -8.37 -11.01
N PRO A 42 -13.79 -8.55 -11.56
CA PRO A 42 -13.39 -7.82 -12.75
C PRO A 42 -14.39 -8.14 -13.85
N ALA A 43 -14.93 -7.12 -14.53
CA ALA A 43 -15.81 -7.32 -15.66
C ALA A 43 -15.14 -8.29 -16.65
N GLU A 44 -15.78 -9.42 -16.93
CA GLU A 44 -15.30 -10.38 -17.92
C GLU A 44 -14.91 -9.61 -19.18
N ARG A 45 -13.70 -9.84 -19.71
CA ARG A 45 -13.36 -9.38 -21.05
C ARG A 45 -14.28 -10.13 -22.00
N GLY A 46 -15.44 -9.53 -22.30
CA GLY A 46 -16.40 -10.04 -23.26
C GLY A 46 -15.69 -10.50 -24.51
N GLY A 47 -15.98 -11.75 -24.90
CA GLY A 47 -15.35 -12.42 -26.02
C GLY A 47 -15.27 -11.52 -27.25
N ARG A 48 -14.08 -11.47 -27.85
CA ARG A 48 -13.85 -10.80 -29.14
C ARG A 48 -14.73 -11.48 -30.20
N ALA A 49 -15.71 -10.75 -30.70
CA ALA A 49 -16.31 -10.98 -32.00
C ALA A 49 -16.12 -9.72 -32.86
N GLY A 50 -15.40 -9.86 -33.97
CA GLY A 50 -15.58 -9.05 -35.19
C GLY A 50 -14.90 -7.68 -35.28
N GLY A 51 -13.80 -7.63 -36.03
CA GLY A 51 -13.50 -6.66 -37.10
C GLY A 51 -13.59 -5.14 -36.86
N GLY A 52 -12.44 -4.46 -36.88
CA GLY A 52 -12.33 -3.02 -37.11
C GLY A 52 -11.14 -2.37 -36.40
N SER A 53 -10.02 -2.18 -37.10
CA SER A 53 -8.84 -1.48 -36.56
C SER A 53 -9.07 0.03 -36.53
N ALA A 54 -9.24 0.59 -35.34
CA ALA A 54 -9.02 2.01 -35.08
C ALA A 54 -7.77 2.18 -34.20
N PRO A 55 -7.00 3.27 -34.34
CA PRO A 55 -5.80 3.49 -33.53
C PRO A 55 -6.20 3.71 -32.07
N VAL A 56 -5.58 2.96 -31.17
CA VAL A 56 -5.72 3.15 -29.73
C VAL A 56 -4.77 4.27 -29.30
N GLU A 57 -5.30 5.40 -28.85
CA GLU A 57 -4.47 6.45 -28.26
C GLU A 57 -3.87 5.99 -26.90
N PRO A 58 -2.58 6.23 -26.64
CA PRO A 58 -1.95 5.90 -25.36
C PRO A 58 -2.30 6.97 -24.30
N GLY A 59 -2.93 6.57 -23.19
CA GLY A 59 -3.05 7.45 -22.02
C GLY A 59 -4.32 7.40 -21.18
N ARG A 60 -5.32 6.55 -21.49
CA ARG A 60 -6.49 6.36 -20.61
C ARG A 60 -6.57 4.93 -20.10
N VAL A 61 -6.05 4.69 -18.90
CA VAL A 61 -6.46 3.53 -18.09
C VAL A 61 -7.92 3.77 -17.73
N ALA A 62 -8.83 2.92 -18.21
CA ALA A 62 -10.24 3.02 -17.88
C ALA A 62 -10.41 2.89 -16.36
N PRO A 63 -11.22 3.73 -15.70
CA PRO A 63 -11.61 3.45 -14.32
C PRO A 63 -12.27 2.07 -14.31
N GLU A 64 -11.81 1.17 -13.44
CA GLU A 64 -12.38 -0.16 -13.32
C GLU A 64 -13.86 -0.01 -12.93
N ARG A 65 -14.73 -0.09 -13.94
CA ARG A 65 -16.18 -0.08 -13.80
C ARG A 65 -16.54 -1.28 -12.93
N GLY A 66 -17.05 -1.05 -11.72
CA GLY A 66 -17.55 -2.12 -10.85
C GLY A 66 -17.27 -1.98 -9.35
N ARG A 67 -16.45 -1.02 -8.90
CA ARG A 67 -16.20 -0.84 -7.46
C ARG A 67 -17.45 -0.39 -6.69
N PRO A 68 -17.83 -1.07 -5.59
CA PRO A 68 -18.93 -0.63 -4.71
C PRO A 68 -18.72 0.78 -4.15
N ALA A 69 -19.79 1.41 -3.66
CA ALA A 69 -19.70 2.73 -3.03
C ALA A 69 -18.78 2.70 -1.80
N GLU A 70 -18.89 1.66 -0.97
CA GLU A 70 -18.10 1.51 0.25
C GLU A 70 -16.60 1.39 -0.06
N TRP A 71 -16.24 0.78 -1.20
CA TRP A 71 -14.86 0.69 -1.66
C TRP A 71 -14.28 2.07 -1.98
N ARG A 72 -15.04 2.87 -2.74
CA ARG A 72 -14.63 4.23 -3.11
C ARG A 72 -14.53 5.14 -1.89
N GLU A 73 -15.43 4.98 -0.93
CA GLU A 73 -15.38 5.68 0.35
C GLU A 73 -14.15 5.27 1.18
N ALA A 74 -13.80 3.98 1.21
CA ALA A 74 -12.59 3.50 1.89
C ALA A 74 -11.32 4.08 1.25
N VAL A 75 -11.23 4.08 -0.08
CA VAL A 75 -10.13 4.71 -0.82
C VAL A 75 -10.06 6.20 -0.53
N ALA A 76 -11.19 6.92 -0.57
CA ALA A 76 -11.24 8.35 -0.28
C ALA A 76 -10.83 8.67 1.17
N ALA A 77 -11.28 7.87 2.13
CA ALA A 77 -10.90 8.02 3.53
C ALA A 77 -9.40 7.80 3.77
N ALA A 78 -8.84 6.76 3.17
CA ALA A 78 -7.40 6.48 3.26
C ALA A 78 -6.56 7.56 2.55
N ALA A 79 -6.94 7.97 1.34
CA ALA A 79 -6.27 9.04 0.61
C ALA A 79 -6.32 10.37 1.39
N GLY A 80 -7.48 10.71 1.97
CA GLY A 80 -7.64 11.90 2.80
C GLY A 80 -6.75 11.88 4.05
N ALA A 81 -6.67 10.73 4.74
CA ALA A 81 -5.78 10.57 5.89
C ALA A 81 -4.30 10.72 5.52
N LEU A 82 -3.87 10.15 4.39
CA LEU A 82 -2.51 10.29 3.86
C LEU A 82 -2.20 11.74 3.47
N GLN A 83 -3.14 12.43 2.80
CA GLN A 83 -3.01 13.84 2.42
C GLN A 83 -2.97 14.79 3.62
N ALA A 84 -3.56 14.40 4.75
CA ALA A 84 -3.45 15.12 6.02
C ALA A 84 -2.12 14.85 6.76
N GLY A 85 -1.16 14.15 6.16
CA GLY A 85 0.13 13.78 6.77
C GLY A 85 0.05 12.58 7.72
N GLY A 86 -1.08 11.86 7.71
CA GLY A 86 -1.33 10.71 8.57
C GLY A 86 -0.64 9.43 8.10
N LEU A 87 -0.55 8.47 9.02
CA LEU A 87 -0.08 7.10 8.74
C LEU A 87 -1.28 6.17 8.58
N VAL A 88 -1.29 5.35 7.53
CA VAL A 88 -2.40 4.43 7.24
C VAL A 88 -1.88 3.01 7.15
N ALA A 89 -2.46 2.08 7.91
CA ALA A 89 -2.22 0.65 7.69
C ALA A 89 -3.10 0.13 6.56
N VAL A 90 -2.52 -0.64 5.66
CA VAL A 90 -3.13 -1.08 4.40
C VAL A 90 -2.82 -2.56 4.13
N PRO A 91 -3.77 -3.32 3.53
CA PRO A 91 -3.48 -4.65 3.02
C PRO A 91 -2.65 -4.55 1.73
N THR A 92 -1.80 -5.55 1.49
CA THR A 92 -1.15 -5.75 0.19
C THR A 92 -1.37 -7.18 -0.29
N ASP A 93 -0.79 -7.51 -1.44
CA ASP A 93 -0.70 -8.86 -2.03
C ASP A 93 0.29 -9.78 -1.32
N THR A 94 1.05 -9.28 -0.33
CA THR A 94 2.03 -10.07 0.43
C THR A 94 1.77 -10.03 1.93
N VAL A 95 1.76 -8.84 2.53
CA VAL A 95 1.68 -8.64 3.99
C VAL A 95 1.04 -7.29 4.27
N TYR A 96 0.50 -7.06 5.46
CA TYR A 96 0.04 -5.72 5.81
C TYR A 96 1.22 -4.74 5.84
N GLY A 97 0.95 -3.51 5.40
CA GLY A 97 1.89 -2.41 5.38
C GLY A 97 1.39 -1.18 6.13
N VAL A 98 2.31 -0.29 6.47
CA VAL A 98 2.02 1.09 6.89
C VAL A 98 2.50 2.01 5.78
N ALA A 99 1.63 2.92 5.37
CA ALA A 99 1.84 3.87 4.31
C ALA A 99 1.75 5.32 4.80
N CYS A 100 2.50 6.21 4.16
CA CYS A 100 2.37 7.66 4.23
C CYS A 100 2.66 8.27 2.86
N LEU A 101 2.37 9.57 2.65
CA LEU A 101 2.82 10.26 1.44
C LEU A 101 4.35 10.39 1.46
N ALA A 102 5.02 9.83 0.44
CA ALA A 102 6.49 9.89 0.34
C ALA A 102 7.01 11.33 0.16
N GLN A 103 6.17 12.21 -0.40
CA GLN A 103 6.50 13.62 -0.61
C GLN A 103 6.29 14.48 0.65
N ASP A 104 5.66 13.94 1.70
CA ASP A 104 5.49 14.64 2.97
C ASP A 104 6.61 14.24 3.93
N SER A 105 7.58 15.14 4.10
CA SER A 105 8.71 14.95 5.01
C SER A 105 8.31 14.73 6.46
N ALA A 106 7.22 15.34 6.94
CA ALA A 106 6.76 15.12 8.31
C ALA A 106 6.19 13.72 8.47
N ALA A 107 5.39 13.26 7.50
CA ALA A 107 4.84 11.91 7.50
C ALA A 107 5.94 10.83 7.35
N VAL A 108 6.96 11.09 6.51
CA VAL A 108 8.16 10.24 6.38
C VAL A 108 8.94 10.16 7.69
N ARG A 109 9.08 11.27 8.44
CA ARG A 109 9.69 11.22 9.78
C ARG A 109 8.84 10.39 10.75
N SER A 110 7.52 10.56 10.74
CA SER A 110 6.59 9.79 11.58
C SER A 110 6.70 8.29 11.34
N ILE A 111 6.79 7.84 10.08
CA ILE A 111 6.93 6.40 9.79
C ILE A 111 8.29 5.84 10.24
N TYR A 112 9.37 6.64 10.17
CA TYR A 112 10.66 6.24 10.73
C TYR A 112 10.61 6.15 12.26
N SER A 113 10.00 7.13 12.93
CA SER A 113 9.78 7.13 14.38
C SER A 113 8.94 5.93 14.83
N LEU A 114 7.82 5.65 14.15
CA LEU A 114 6.97 4.47 14.39
C LEU A 114 7.78 3.17 14.37
N LYS A 115 8.77 3.09 13.47
CA LYS A 115 9.61 1.92 13.28
C LYS A 115 10.83 1.86 14.18
N GLY A 116 11.10 2.90 14.99
CA GLY A 116 12.36 3.04 15.72
C GLY A 116 13.58 3.06 14.79
N ARG A 117 13.42 3.62 13.58
CA ARG A 117 14.48 3.71 12.56
C ARG A 117 14.93 5.16 12.43
N ASN A 118 16.18 5.35 12.02
CA ASN A 118 16.76 6.66 11.74
C ASN A 118 17.02 6.89 10.24
N GLY A 119 16.30 6.22 9.35
CA GLY A 119 16.52 6.28 7.89
C GLY A 119 17.57 5.31 7.35
N SER A 120 18.35 4.63 8.21
CA SER A 120 19.36 3.62 7.80
C SER A 120 18.78 2.40 7.09
N LYS A 121 17.50 2.08 7.31
CA LYS A 121 16.76 1.04 6.59
C LYS A 121 15.79 1.72 5.61
N PRO A 122 16.09 1.68 4.30
CA PRO A 122 15.25 2.35 3.30
C PRO A 122 13.80 1.86 3.31
N LEU A 123 12.89 2.78 2.98
CA LEU A 123 11.49 2.50 2.67
C LEU A 123 11.36 2.26 1.17
N ALA A 124 10.41 1.40 0.78
CA ALA A 124 10.00 1.33 -0.62
C ALA A 124 8.97 2.43 -0.90
N ILE A 125 8.88 2.88 -2.15
CA ILE A 125 7.72 3.61 -2.64
C ILE A 125 6.73 2.65 -3.28
N CYS A 126 5.45 2.96 -3.14
CA CYS A 126 4.33 2.27 -3.75
C CYS A 126 3.66 3.18 -4.79
N LEU A 127 3.44 2.64 -5.97
CA LEU A 127 2.79 3.30 -7.11
C LEU A 127 1.56 2.50 -7.54
N GLY A 128 0.63 3.14 -8.27
CA GLY A 128 -0.56 2.47 -8.80
C GLY A 128 -0.37 1.83 -10.17
N ASP A 129 0.58 2.35 -10.95
CA ASP A 129 0.80 2.02 -12.36
C ASP A 129 2.30 2.13 -12.71
N VAL A 130 2.76 1.28 -13.64
CA VAL A 130 4.17 1.17 -14.04
C VAL A 130 4.66 2.48 -14.68
N GLU A 131 3.78 3.17 -15.40
CA GLU A 131 4.11 4.42 -16.10
C GLU A 131 4.57 5.52 -15.13
N ARG A 132 4.08 5.52 -13.88
CA ARG A 132 4.52 6.49 -12.86
C ARG A 132 5.94 6.26 -12.38
N LEU A 133 6.52 5.08 -12.62
CA LEU A 133 7.87 4.74 -12.20
C LEU A 133 8.91 5.66 -12.85
N TYR A 134 8.75 5.96 -14.15
CA TYR A 134 9.66 6.81 -14.93
C TYR A 134 9.78 8.25 -14.41
N ARG A 135 8.82 8.71 -13.63
CA ARG A 135 8.86 10.03 -12.98
C ARG A 135 9.80 10.05 -11.77
N TYR A 136 9.82 8.95 -11.01
CA TYR A 136 10.49 8.88 -9.71
C TYR A 136 11.81 8.10 -9.73
N CYS A 137 12.11 7.42 -10.83
CA CYS A 137 13.29 6.57 -10.96
C CYS A 137 13.92 6.70 -12.34
N HIS A 138 15.24 6.52 -12.38
CA HIS A 138 15.97 6.30 -13.62
C HIS A 138 15.86 4.82 -14.02
N VAL A 139 15.16 4.57 -15.13
CA VAL A 139 14.85 3.22 -15.61
C VAL A 139 15.80 2.84 -16.73
N ASN A 140 16.70 1.90 -16.45
CA ASN A 140 17.69 1.38 -17.40
C ASN A 140 17.42 -0.07 -17.82
N VAL A 141 16.16 -0.51 -17.72
CA VAL A 141 15.72 -1.87 -18.09
C VAL A 141 14.59 -1.82 -19.12
N PRO A 142 14.39 -2.88 -19.92
CA PRO A 142 13.28 -2.93 -20.86
C PRO A 142 11.91 -2.80 -20.17
N ASP A 143 10.99 -2.04 -20.79
CA ASP A 143 9.62 -1.85 -20.27
C ASP A 143 8.87 -3.19 -20.06
N GLN A 144 9.09 -4.17 -20.95
CA GLN A 144 8.52 -5.51 -20.81
C GLN A 144 8.92 -6.17 -19.49
N LEU A 145 10.19 -6.04 -19.06
CA LEU A 145 10.65 -6.61 -17.79
C LEU A 145 9.93 -5.99 -16.59
N LEU A 146 9.65 -4.69 -16.64
CA LEU A 146 8.88 -4.04 -15.59
C LEU A 146 7.45 -4.58 -15.53
N ARG A 147 6.81 -4.77 -16.69
CA ARG A 147 5.42 -5.29 -16.79
C ARG A 147 5.31 -6.77 -16.43
N ASP A 148 6.38 -7.54 -16.62
CA ASP A 148 6.43 -8.94 -16.19
C ASP A 148 6.57 -9.07 -14.66
N LEU A 149 7.21 -8.09 -14.01
CA LEU A 149 7.44 -8.09 -12.56
C LEU A 149 6.40 -7.29 -11.76
N LEU A 150 5.70 -6.35 -12.39
CA LEU A 150 4.78 -5.41 -11.76
C LEU A 150 3.47 -5.27 -12.57
N PRO A 151 2.29 -5.22 -11.91
CA PRO A 151 2.05 -5.41 -10.47
C PRO A 151 2.38 -6.83 -9.98
N GLY A 152 2.78 -6.98 -8.71
CA GLY A 152 3.00 -8.30 -8.12
C GLY A 152 3.92 -8.33 -6.90
N PRO A 153 4.28 -9.54 -6.43
CA PRO A 153 5.03 -9.76 -5.20
C PRO A 153 6.53 -9.42 -5.29
N VAL A 154 6.94 -8.52 -6.17
CA VAL A 154 8.33 -8.05 -6.34
C VAL A 154 8.48 -6.56 -5.95
N THR A 155 9.63 -6.19 -5.38
CA THR A 155 10.08 -4.80 -5.18
C THR A 155 11.36 -4.59 -5.99
N LEU A 156 11.36 -3.62 -6.90
CA LEU A 156 12.49 -3.30 -7.78
C LEU A 156 13.33 -2.19 -7.16
N VAL A 157 14.62 -2.42 -6.93
CA VAL A 157 15.55 -1.38 -6.48
C VAL A 157 16.16 -0.71 -7.70
N LEU A 158 15.98 0.60 -7.78
CA LEU A 158 16.38 1.44 -8.91
C LEU A 158 17.04 2.72 -8.39
N GLU A 159 17.77 3.40 -9.27
CA GLU A 159 18.28 4.74 -8.98
C GLU A 159 17.10 5.73 -8.95
N ARG A 160 17.02 6.53 -7.89
CA ARG A 160 15.94 7.50 -7.68
C ARG A 160 16.14 8.74 -8.56
N SER A 161 15.07 9.38 -8.99
CA SER A 161 15.14 10.71 -9.62
C SER A 161 15.16 11.83 -8.58
N GLU A 162 15.48 13.05 -9.02
CA GLU A 162 15.46 14.24 -8.16
C GLU A 162 14.05 14.66 -7.72
N GLU A 163 12.99 14.18 -8.39
CA GLU A 163 11.61 14.47 -8.03
C GLU A 163 11.17 13.81 -6.72
N LEU A 164 11.87 12.75 -6.27
CA LEU A 164 11.59 12.15 -4.97
C LEU A 164 12.14 13.01 -3.83
N ASN A 165 11.31 13.15 -2.79
CA ASN A 165 11.67 13.79 -1.53
C ASN A 165 13.07 13.37 -1.05
N LYS A 166 13.90 14.34 -0.68
CA LYS A 166 15.25 14.10 -0.15
C LYS A 166 15.24 13.53 1.26
N ASP A 167 14.17 13.77 2.02
CA ASP A 167 13.99 13.19 3.36
C ASP A 167 13.57 11.71 3.31
N LEU A 168 13.09 11.23 2.16
CA LEU A 168 12.87 9.81 1.92
C LEU A 168 14.21 9.15 1.60
N ASN A 169 14.63 8.20 2.45
CA ASN A 169 15.87 7.43 2.29
C ASN A 169 17.11 8.34 2.14
N PRO A 170 17.42 9.20 3.11
CA PRO A 170 18.40 10.29 2.95
C PRO A 170 19.86 9.82 2.77
N PHE A 171 20.15 8.54 2.98
CA PHE A 171 21.50 7.97 2.94
C PHE A 171 21.78 7.10 1.71
N THR A 172 20.89 7.11 0.72
CA THR A 172 21.07 6.31 -0.50
C THR A 172 20.45 6.99 -1.71
N SER A 173 21.08 6.83 -2.87
CA SER A 173 20.50 7.20 -4.16
C SER A 173 19.52 6.14 -4.70
N LEU A 174 19.44 4.98 -4.05
CA LEU A 174 18.57 3.89 -4.45
C LEU A 174 17.21 3.96 -3.76
N VAL A 175 16.17 3.53 -4.47
CA VAL A 175 14.81 3.40 -3.94
C VAL A 175 14.20 2.08 -4.40
N GLY A 176 13.56 1.37 -3.46
CA GLY A 176 12.71 0.23 -3.79
C GLY A 176 11.37 0.73 -4.34
N VAL A 177 10.91 0.19 -5.45
CA VAL A 177 9.62 0.51 -6.07
C VAL A 177 8.73 -0.72 -6.07
N ARG A 178 7.50 -0.55 -5.59
CA ARG A 178 6.50 -1.59 -5.46
C ARG A 178 5.21 -1.16 -6.13
N ILE A 179 4.59 -2.08 -6.88
CA ILE A 179 3.21 -1.96 -7.33
C ILE A 179 2.52 -3.26 -6.89
N PRO A 180 1.87 -3.27 -5.72
CA PRO A 180 1.18 -4.45 -5.23
C PRO A 180 0.11 -4.89 -6.23
N ASP A 181 -0.01 -6.20 -6.47
CA ASP A 181 -1.20 -6.76 -7.15
C ASP A 181 -2.38 -6.87 -6.16
N HIS A 182 -2.67 -5.76 -5.50
CA HIS A 182 -3.78 -5.61 -4.58
C HIS A 182 -4.63 -4.44 -5.07
N PRO A 183 -5.89 -4.66 -5.48
CA PRO A 183 -6.63 -3.62 -6.18
C PRO A 183 -6.86 -2.36 -5.34
N PHE A 184 -7.05 -2.50 -4.02
CA PHE A 184 -7.18 -1.35 -3.12
C PHE A 184 -5.90 -0.49 -3.11
N MET A 185 -4.73 -1.11 -3.13
CA MET A 185 -3.46 -0.38 -3.12
C MET A 185 -3.25 0.38 -4.42
N ARG A 186 -3.64 -0.21 -5.55
CA ARG A 186 -3.56 0.44 -6.86
C ARG A 186 -4.50 1.65 -6.91
N ASP A 187 -5.73 1.49 -6.46
CA ASP A 187 -6.71 2.60 -6.41
C ASP A 187 -6.29 3.70 -5.43
N LEU A 188 -5.80 3.33 -4.24
CA LEU A 188 -5.29 4.27 -3.24
C LEU A 188 -4.09 5.07 -3.76
N ALA A 189 -3.11 4.40 -4.37
CA ALA A 189 -1.92 5.05 -4.93
C ALA A 189 -2.28 5.98 -6.11
N ARG A 190 -3.29 5.63 -6.92
CA ARG A 190 -3.81 6.49 -7.98
C ARG A 190 -4.54 7.73 -7.44
N ALA A 191 -5.27 7.58 -6.34
CA ALA A 191 -6.01 8.67 -5.69
C ALA A 191 -5.09 9.69 -4.98
N CYS A 192 -3.83 9.33 -4.72
CA CYS A 192 -2.86 10.20 -4.08
C CYS A 192 -2.09 11.06 -5.09
N SER A 193 -1.68 12.25 -4.65
CA SER A 193 -0.93 13.23 -5.46
C SER A 193 0.51 12.81 -5.75
N GLY A 194 1.05 11.86 -5.00
CA GLY A 194 2.42 11.36 -5.13
C GLY A 194 2.55 9.90 -4.69
N PRO A 195 3.78 9.34 -4.73
CA PRO A 195 4.07 8.00 -4.29
C PRO A 195 3.75 7.84 -2.80
N LEU A 196 3.38 6.63 -2.41
CA LEU A 196 3.26 6.27 -1.01
C LEU A 196 4.59 5.69 -0.53
N ALA A 197 5.15 6.16 0.57
CA ALA A 197 6.21 5.42 1.23
C ALA A 197 5.57 4.24 1.99
N LEU A 198 6.09 3.03 1.80
CA LEU A 198 5.49 1.78 2.28
C LEU A 198 6.53 0.93 3.01
N THR A 199 6.12 0.37 4.14
CA THR A 199 6.88 -0.64 4.90
C THR A 199 5.91 -1.64 5.52
N SER A 200 6.37 -2.82 5.96
CA SER A 200 5.53 -3.82 6.63
C SER A 200 4.85 -3.25 7.88
N ALA A 201 3.70 -3.75 8.28
CA ALA A 201 3.01 -3.33 9.51
C ALA A 201 3.44 -4.20 10.70
N ASN A 202 4.71 -4.11 11.09
CA ASN A 202 5.25 -4.78 12.29
C ASN A 202 6.10 -3.82 13.13
N ILE A 203 6.23 -4.11 14.42
CA ILE A 203 7.33 -3.49 15.20
C ILE A 203 8.65 -4.06 14.66
N SER A 204 9.67 -3.21 14.50
CA SER A 204 10.97 -3.66 13.98
C SER A 204 11.50 -4.82 14.83
N SER A 205 11.71 -6.00 14.20
CA SER A 205 12.14 -7.30 14.77
C SER A 205 11.05 -8.36 14.99
N GLN A 206 9.77 -8.03 14.82
CA GLN A 206 8.68 -9.03 14.83
C GLN A 206 8.35 -9.56 13.43
N GLY A 207 7.70 -10.71 13.36
CA GLY A 207 7.26 -11.34 12.10
C GLY A 207 6.37 -10.43 11.26
N SER A 208 6.30 -10.70 9.95
CA SER A 208 5.35 -9.99 9.08
C SER A 208 3.92 -10.30 9.47
N THR A 209 3.03 -9.32 9.23
CA THR A 209 1.65 -9.39 9.68
C THR A 209 0.68 -9.70 8.54
N LEU A 210 -0.21 -10.66 8.78
CA LEU A 210 -1.19 -11.16 7.80
C LEU A 210 -2.63 -10.79 8.17
N THR A 211 -2.85 -10.27 9.37
CA THR A 211 -4.15 -9.77 9.82
C THR A 211 -3.98 -8.47 10.59
N VAL A 212 -5.04 -7.66 10.66
CA VAL A 212 -5.01 -6.37 11.37
C VAL A 212 -4.76 -6.49 12.88
N LEU A 213 -5.12 -7.64 13.47
CA LEU A 213 -4.95 -7.90 14.90
C LEU A 213 -3.48 -8.13 15.27
N GLU A 214 -2.66 -8.63 14.35
CA GLU A 214 -1.24 -8.92 14.60
C GLU A 214 -0.39 -7.63 14.79
N PHE A 215 -0.94 -6.46 14.49
CA PHE A 215 -0.26 -5.17 14.69
C PHE A 215 -1.10 -4.14 15.45
N GLN A 216 -2.05 -4.59 16.28
CA GLN A 216 -2.90 -3.71 17.10
C GLN A 216 -2.10 -2.70 17.94
N ASP A 217 -0.88 -3.05 18.36
CA ASP A 217 -0.01 -2.18 19.15
C ASP A 217 0.46 -0.94 18.38
N LEU A 218 0.42 -0.97 17.04
CA LEU A 218 0.73 0.19 16.20
C LEU A 218 -0.46 1.15 16.07
N TRP A 219 -1.69 0.69 16.30
CA TRP A 219 -2.91 1.47 16.02
C TRP A 219 -2.97 2.84 16.72
N PRO A 220 -2.50 3.03 17.96
CA PRO A 220 -2.49 4.36 18.59
C PRO A 220 -1.67 5.42 17.83
N GLN A 221 -0.78 5.01 16.92
CA GLN A 221 0.07 5.88 16.11
C GLN A 221 -0.43 6.00 14.66
N LEU A 222 -1.52 5.32 14.30
CA LEU A 222 -2.09 5.31 12.95
C LEU A 222 -3.33 6.19 12.91
N SER A 223 -3.52 6.90 11.81
CA SER A 223 -4.74 7.67 11.56
C SER A 223 -5.89 6.77 11.10
N LEU A 224 -5.57 5.71 10.35
CA LEU A 224 -6.53 4.78 9.78
C LEU A 224 -5.91 3.38 9.65
N VAL A 225 -6.72 2.35 9.90
CA VAL A 225 -6.42 0.96 9.58
C VAL A 225 -7.44 0.48 8.57
N VAL A 226 -6.99 0.04 7.41
CA VAL A 226 -7.82 -0.58 6.39
C VAL A 226 -7.70 -2.09 6.56
N ASP A 227 -8.81 -2.74 6.88
CA ASP A 227 -8.89 -4.20 7.03
C ASP A 227 -9.43 -4.82 5.74
N GLY A 228 -8.52 -5.48 5.01
CA GLY A 228 -8.83 -6.27 3.82
C GLY A 228 -9.06 -7.74 4.10
N GLY A 229 -9.14 -8.15 5.37
CA GLY A 229 -9.17 -9.54 5.79
C GLY A 229 -7.77 -10.18 5.87
N PRO A 230 -7.70 -11.49 6.13
CA PRO A 230 -6.44 -12.24 6.17
C PRO A 230 -5.75 -12.28 4.81
N ILE A 231 -4.43 -12.11 4.80
CA ILE A 231 -3.59 -12.27 3.60
C ILE A 231 -2.99 -13.68 3.62
N GLY A 232 -3.33 -14.48 2.61
CA GLY A 232 -2.83 -15.85 2.47
C GLY A 232 -3.27 -16.81 3.58
N ASP A 233 -2.56 -17.93 3.73
CA ASP A 233 -2.73 -18.84 4.86
C ASP A 233 -1.93 -18.33 6.06
N ILE A 234 -2.65 -17.91 7.11
CA ILE A 234 -2.06 -17.35 8.34
C ILE A 234 -1.16 -18.33 9.10
N GLN A 235 -1.29 -19.64 8.83
CA GLN A 235 -0.47 -20.70 9.42
C GLN A 235 0.77 -21.04 8.59
N SER A 236 0.84 -20.62 7.32
CA SER A 236 1.97 -20.85 6.43
C SER A 236 3.10 -19.84 6.69
N PRO A 237 4.31 -20.28 7.06
CA PRO A 237 5.48 -19.40 7.16
C PRO A 237 5.82 -18.71 5.84
N GLU A 238 5.56 -19.36 4.70
CA GLU A 238 5.81 -18.84 3.36
C GLU A 238 4.95 -17.60 3.08
N CYS A 239 3.69 -17.58 3.55
CA CYS A 239 2.81 -16.42 3.42
C CYS A 239 3.31 -15.21 4.22
N ARG A 240 4.20 -15.40 5.20
CA ARG A 240 4.80 -14.30 5.99
C ARG A 240 6.04 -13.70 5.34
N LEU A 241 6.46 -14.23 4.19
CA LEU A 241 7.49 -13.62 3.39
C LEU A 241 6.97 -12.30 2.80
N GLY A 242 7.74 -11.24 2.99
CA GLY A 242 7.50 -10.00 2.25
C GLY A 242 7.99 -10.18 0.82
N SER A 243 7.70 -9.20 -0.04
CA SER A 243 8.14 -9.19 -1.44
C SER A 243 9.57 -9.68 -1.70
N THR A 244 9.78 -10.36 -2.83
CA THR A 244 11.14 -10.52 -3.37
C THR A 244 11.70 -9.15 -3.69
N VAL A 245 12.93 -8.84 -3.26
CA VAL A 245 13.60 -7.57 -3.53
C VAL A 245 14.70 -7.81 -4.55
N VAL A 246 14.57 -7.21 -5.72
CA VAL A 246 15.49 -7.36 -6.85
C VAL A 246 16.21 -6.04 -7.10
N ASP A 247 17.54 -6.06 -7.06
CA ASP A 247 18.37 -4.93 -7.46
C ASP A 247 18.54 -4.90 -8.97
N LEU A 248 18.09 -3.80 -9.58
CA LEU A 248 18.21 -3.50 -11.01
C LEU A 248 18.95 -2.17 -11.24
N SER A 249 19.65 -1.65 -10.22
CA SER A 249 20.35 -0.35 -10.29
C SER A 249 21.53 -0.35 -11.27
N VAL A 250 22.15 -1.50 -11.51
CA VAL A 250 23.28 -1.66 -12.42
C VAL A 250 22.79 -2.19 -13.77
N SER A 251 22.94 -1.38 -14.83
CA SER A 251 22.54 -1.76 -16.19
C SER A 251 23.12 -3.12 -16.62
N GLY A 252 22.25 -3.98 -17.13
CA GLY A 252 22.61 -5.32 -17.61
C GLY A 252 22.90 -6.36 -16.53
N LYS A 253 22.69 -6.04 -15.24
CA LYS A 253 22.86 -6.96 -14.11
C LYS A 253 21.64 -6.95 -13.21
N PHE A 254 21.43 -8.04 -12.48
CA PHE A 254 20.47 -8.08 -11.38
C PHE A 254 21.06 -8.85 -10.19
N SER A 255 20.54 -8.58 -9.00
CA SER A 255 20.77 -9.42 -7.83
C SER A 255 19.52 -9.51 -6.96
N ILE A 256 19.34 -10.63 -6.26
CA ILE A 256 18.25 -10.78 -5.29
C ILE A 256 18.80 -10.35 -3.93
N ILE A 257 18.34 -9.21 -3.43
CA ILE A 257 18.71 -8.69 -2.10
C ILE A 257 17.99 -9.50 -1.01
N ARG A 258 16.73 -9.87 -1.27
CA ARG A 258 15.90 -10.62 -0.33
C ARG A 258 14.94 -11.55 -1.10
N PRO A 259 14.94 -12.86 -0.82
CA PRO A 259 13.89 -13.75 -1.32
C PRO A 259 12.57 -13.45 -0.63
N GLY A 260 11.47 -13.59 -1.36
CA GLY A 260 10.12 -13.41 -0.87
C GLY A 260 9.18 -14.51 -1.30
#